data_AF-A0A949GYD8-F1
#
_entry.id   AF-A0A949GYD8-F1
#
_cell.length_a   1.000
_cell.length_b   1.000
_cell.length_c   1.000
_cell.angle_alpha   90.00
_cell.angle_beta   90.00
_cell.angle_gamma   90.00
#
_symmetry.space_group_name_H-M   'P 1'
#
loop_
_entity.id
_entity.type
_entity.pdbx_description
1 polymer ?
#
loop_
_entity_poly.entity_id
_entity_poly.type
_entity_poly.pdbx_seq_one_letter_code
_entity_poly.pdbx_strand_id
1 'polypeptide(L)' 'MFGDFLMKQMLKRQLRSLPKAVQERVLAAFEKNPQFFKDLMGEIAKKVKSGVPQATAIQQVLMSKRADLQKMLLDQ' A
#
# COMPACT_ATOMS: atom_id res chain seq x y z
N MET A 1 16.10 -4.74 4.15
CA MET A 1 16.50 -6.06 3.61
C MET A 1 16.27 -6.08 2.10
N PHE A 2 16.97 -6.92 1.33
CA PHE A 2 16.92 -6.93 -0.16
C PHE A 2 15.50 -7.01 -0.77
N GLY A 3 14.52 -7.56 -0.03
CA GLY A 3 13.10 -7.60 -0.43
C GLY A 3 12.37 -6.26 -0.44
N ASP A 4 12.80 -5.29 0.39
CA ASP A 4 12.18 -3.96 0.48
C ASP A 4 12.44 -3.14 -0.78
N PHE A 5 13.59 -3.36 -1.44
CA PHE A 5 13.96 -2.67 -2.67
C PHE A 5 13.09 -3.11 -3.85
N LEU A 6 12.88 -4.42 -4.02
CA LEU A 6 12.03 -4.96 -5.08
C LEU A 6 10.56 -4.55 -4.88
N MET A 7 10.06 -4.57 -3.65
CA MET A 7 8.73 -4.07 -3.32
C MET A 7 8.61 -2.56 -3.59
N LYS A 8 9.58 -1.76 -3.17
CA LYS A 8 9.62 -0.32 -3.44
C LYS A 8 9.61 -0.02 -4.94
N GLN A 9 10.33 -0.80 -5.75
CA GLN A 9 10.35 -0.64 -7.20
C GLN A 9 9.02 -1.05 -7.86
N MET A 10 8.40 -2.14 -7.39
CA MET A 10 7.05 -2.53 -7.82
C MET A 10 6.03 -1.46 -7.45
N LEU A 11 6.08 -0.95 -6.22
CA LEU A 11 5.21 0.10 -5.71
C LEU A 11 5.36 1.36 -6.54
N LYS A 12 6.60 1.82 -6.80
CA LYS A 12 6.87 2.95 -7.72
C LYS A 12 6.21 2.74 -9.08
N ARG A 13 6.28 1.53 -9.64
CA ARG A 13 5.68 1.22 -10.95
C ARG A 13 4.15 1.32 -10.92
N GLN A 14 3.51 0.86 -9.86
CA GLN A 14 2.06 1.00 -9.67
C GLN A 14 1.63 2.44 -9.39
N LEU A 15 2.46 3.20 -8.68
CA LEU A 15 2.20 4.60 -8.35
C LEU A 15 2.49 5.57 -9.52
N ARG A 16 3.04 5.11 -10.65
CA ARG A 16 3.36 5.98 -11.82
C ARG A 16 2.16 6.75 -12.36
N SER A 17 0.95 6.24 -12.17
CA SER A 17 -0.30 6.90 -12.57
C SER A 17 -0.73 8.02 -11.62
N LEU A 18 -0.11 8.14 -10.44
CA LEU A 18 -0.44 9.14 -9.42
C LEU A 18 0.50 10.36 -9.49
N PRO A 19 0.09 11.54 -8.99
CA PRO A 19 0.97 12.72 -8.91
C PRO A 19 2.21 12.47 -8.05
N LYS A 20 3.36 13.06 -8.42
CA LYS A 20 4.66 12.85 -7.72
C LYS A 20 4.58 13.05 -6.20
N ALA A 21 3.88 14.09 -5.74
CA ALA A 21 3.70 14.36 -4.32
C ALA A 21 3.00 13.21 -3.57
N VAL A 22 2.08 12.49 -4.24
CA VAL A 22 1.42 11.31 -3.69
C VAL A 22 2.36 10.11 -3.73
N GLN A 23 3.12 9.93 -4.81
CA GLN A 23 4.12 8.86 -4.92
C GLN A 23 5.14 8.92 -3.78
N GLU A 24 5.68 10.11 -3.51
CA GLU A 24 6.67 10.33 -2.44
C GLU A 24 6.10 10.06 -1.05
N ARG A 25 4.88 10.52 -0.76
CA ARG A 25 4.21 10.23 0.52
C ARG A 25 3.98 8.74 0.74
N VAL A 26 3.55 8.02 -0.30
CA VAL A 26 3.35 6.56 -0.20
C VAL A 26 4.69 5.83 -0.04
N LEU A 27 5.74 6.28 -0.73
CA LEU A 27 7.09 5.71 -0.58
C LEU A 27 7.67 5.96 0.82
N ALA A 28 7.50 7.16 1.37
CA ALA A 28 7.95 7.49 2.72
C ALA A 28 7.18 6.69 3.79
N ALA A 29 5.86 6.50 3.61
CA ALA A 29 5.07 5.64 4.47
C ALA A 29 5.52 4.17 4.38
N PHE A 30 5.85 3.70 3.18
CA PHE A 30 6.42 2.37 2.96
C PHE A 30 7.76 2.19 3.67
N GLU A 31 8.65 3.19 3.64
CA GLU A 31 9.94 3.13 4.35
C GLU A 31 9.76 3.05 5.87
N LYS A 32 8.76 3.75 6.42
CA LYS A 32 8.45 3.69 7.86
C LYS A 32 7.83 2.36 8.29
N ASN A 33 7.01 1.74 7.43
CA ASN A 33 6.36 0.46 7.76
C ASN A 33 6.18 -0.45 6.53
N PRO A 34 7.25 -1.10 6.04
CA PRO A 34 7.18 -1.90 4.82
C PRO A 34 6.30 -3.15 4.98
N GLN A 35 6.23 -3.69 6.19
CA GLN A 35 5.43 -4.88 6.50
C GLN A 35 3.93 -4.60 6.35
N PHE A 36 3.47 -3.44 6.83
CA PHE A 36 2.08 -3.03 6.66
C PHE A 36 1.66 -2.99 5.18
N PHE A 37 2.48 -2.39 4.32
CA PHE A 37 2.19 -2.33 2.88
C PHE A 37 2.27 -3.68 2.19
N LYS A 38 3.18 -4.56 2.63
CA LYS A 38 3.24 -5.95 2.14
C LYS A 38 1.93 -6.70 2.44
N ASP A 39 1.41 -6.56 3.65
CA ASP A 39 0.16 -7.19 4.06
C ASP A 39 -1.05 -6.58 3.33
N LEU A 40 -1.07 -5.26 3.20
CA LEU A 40 -2.09 -4.51 2.47
C LEU A 40 -2.16 -4.92 0.99
N MET A 41 -1.01 -4.99 0.32
CA MET A 41 -0.90 -5.46 -1.07
C MET A 41 -1.29 -6.92 -1.21
N GLY A 42 -0.96 -7.76 -0.22
CA GLY A 42 -1.41 -9.15 -0.16
C GLY A 42 -2.93 -9.28 -0.11
N GLU A 43 -3.60 -8.46 0.70
CA GLU A 43 -5.07 -8.44 0.79
C GLU A 43 -5.73 -7.90 -0.49
N ILE A 44 -5.18 -6.83 -1.09
CA ILE A 44 -5.67 -6.32 -2.38
C ILE A 44 -5.54 -7.42 -3.44
N ALA A 45 -4.37 -8.05 -3.55
CA ALA A 45 -4.13 -9.11 -4.52
C ALA A 45 -5.08 -10.29 -4.31
N LYS A 46 -5.40 -10.67 -3.07
CA LYS A 46 -6.40 -11.70 -2.76
C LYS A 46 -7.79 -11.31 -3.26
N LYS A 47 -8.25 -10.06 -3.02
CA LYS A 47 -9.55 -9.57 -3.50
C LYS A 47 -9.61 -9.46 -5.03
N VAL A 48 -8.54 -8.99 -5.67
CA VAL A 48 -8.47 -8.95 -7.14
C VAL A 48 -8.52 -10.36 -7.72
N LYS A 49 -7.80 -11.32 -7.13
CA LYS A 49 -7.87 -12.73 -7.52
C LYS A 49 -9.25 -13.35 -7.29
N SER A 50 -10.03 -12.87 -6.32
CA SER A 50 -11.41 -13.30 -6.10
C SER A 50 -12.42 -12.61 -7.02
N GLY A 51 -11.97 -11.87 -8.05
CA GLY A 51 -12.83 -11.20 -9.03
C GLY A 51 -13.29 -9.79 -8.67
N VAL A 52 -12.80 -9.21 -7.56
CA VAL A 52 -13.13 -7.83 -7.18
C VAL A 52 -12.31 -6.85 -8.03
N PRO A 53 -12.91 -5.82 -8.64
CA PRO A 53 -12.16 -4.80 -9.37
C PRO A 53 -11.07 -4.16 -8.52
N GLN A 54 -9.90 -3.89 -9.10
CA GLN A 54 -8.73 -3.40 -8.37
C GLN A 54 -9.00 -2.13 -7.55
N ALA A 55 -9.72 -1.16 -8.12
CA ALA A 55 -10.12 0.06 -7.42
C ALA A 55 -10.98 -0.25 -6.17
N THR A 56 -11.96 -1.13 -6.31
CA THR A 56 -12.83 -1.57 -5.21
C THR A 56 -12.07 -2.37 -4.17
N ALA A 57 -11.14 -3.24 -4.58
CA ALA A 57 -10.28 -3.99 -3.68
C ALA A 57 -9.39 -3.07 -2.84
N ILE A 58 -8.77 -2.06 -3.47
CA ILE A 58 -7.99 -1.02 -2.79
C ILE A 58 -8.87 -0.30 -1.77
N GLN A 59 -10.06 0.17 -2.17
CA GLN A 59 -10.96 0.88 -1.28
C GLN A 59 -11.38 0.03 -0.07
N GLN A 60 -11.76 -1.24 -0.29
CA GLN A 60 -12.17 -2.14 0.78
C GLN A 60 -11.03 -2.42 1.76
N VAL A 61 -9.82 -2.71 1.26
CA VAL A 61 -8.67 -2.99 2.13
C VAL A 61 -8.25 -1.73 2.90
N LEU A 62 -8.21 -0.56 2.26
CA LEU A 62 -7.93 0.69 2.94
C LEU A 62 -8.96 1.00 4.04
N MET A 63 -10.25 0.72 3.79
CA MET A 63 -11.29 0.87 4.81
C MET A 63 -11.10 -0.14 5.95
N SER A 64 -10.81 -1.41 5.64
CA SER A 64 -10.53 -2.45 6.65
C SER A 64 -9.29 -2.13 7.49
N LYS A 65 -8.26 -1.55 6.88
CA LYS A 65 -7.01 -1.15 7.55
C LYS A 65 -7.01 0.30 8.01
N ARG A 66 -8.13 1.02 7.92
CA ARG A 66 -8.20 2.45 8.28
C ARG A 66 -7.81 2.67 9.74
N ALA A 67 -8.24 1.80 10.64
CA ALA A 67 -7.88 1.87 12.05
C ALA A 67 -6.37 1.67 12.26
N ASP A 68 -5.77 0.74 11.53
CA ASP A 68 -4.33 0.46 11.59
C ASP A 68 -3.51 1.60 10.97
N LEU A 69 -3.96 2.14 9.83
CA LEU A 69 -3.40 3.33 9.19
C LEU A 69 -3.44 4.53 10.13
N GLN A 70 -4.57 4.75 10.81
CA GLN A 70 -4.72 5.84 11.76
C GLN A 70 -3.78 5.68 12.94
N LYS A 71 -3.66 4.48 13.52
CA LYS A 71 -2.68 4.23 14.59
C LYS A 71 -1.25 4.50 14.11
N MET A 72 -0.87 3.98 12.94
CA MET A 72 0.47 4.20 12.38
C MET A 72 0.77 5.67 12.00
N LEU A 73 -0.25 6.44 11.62
CA LEU A 73 -0.09 7.85 11.26
C LEU A 73 -0.18 8.79 12.46
N LEU A 74 -0.88 8.40 13.53
CA LEU A 74 -1.08 9.19 14.76
C LEU A 74 -0.11 8.85 15.89
N ASP A 75 0.47 7.65 15.93
CA ASP A 75 1.56 7.30 16.87
C ASP A 75 2.91 7.89 16.39
N GLN A 76 2.95 9.21 16.17
CA GLN A 76 4.20 9.97 15.95
C GLN A 76 4.64 10.69 17.23
#